data_AF-A0A7X7N0R0-F1
#
_entry.id   AF-A0A7X7N0R0-F1
#
_cell.length_a   1.000
_cell.length_b   1.000
_cell.length_c   1.000
_cell.angle_alpha   90.00
_cell.angle_beta   90.00
_cell.angle_gamma   90.00
#
_symmetry.space_group_name_H-M   'P 1'
#
loop_
_entity.id
_entity.type
_entity.pdbx_description
1 polymer ?
#
loop_
_entity_poly.entity_id
_entity_poly.type
_entity_poly.pdbx_seq_one_letter_code
_entity_poly.pdbx_strand_id
1 'polypeptide(L)'
;LTDLKQDVKPTDLAAELSIDVENQKAVDTDDVLQVYIKCKDSEFAVRNHKLCAFKRIHVEKNGKKTISLEIKADAFMNVNEKGKRVLDGKDYVLYVGFSQPDAVSVALTGHQPFEIPVKIEALTK
;
A
#
# COMPACT_ATOMS: atom_id res chain seq x y z
N LEU A 1 -1.56 -3.01 18.19
CA LEU A 1 -0.77 -3.98 17.39
C LEU A 1 -1.39 -5.35 17.60
N THR A 2 -2.24 -5.80 16.68
CA THR A 2 -2.84 -7.15 16.76
C THR A 2 -3.20 -7.61 15.34
N ASP A 3 -2.46 -8.61 14.88
CA ASP A 3 -2.79 -9.68 13.92
C ASP A 3 -3.53 -9.35 12.61
N LEU A 4 -2.74 -9.18 11.54
CA LEU A 4 -3.21 -9.28 10.15
C LEU A 4 -3.12 -10.74 9.68
N LYS A 5 -4.25 -11.34 9.33
CA LYS A 5 -4.29 -12.62 8.59
C LYS A 5 -4.35 -12.32 7.09
N GLN A 6 -3.40 -12.89 6.35
CA GLN A 6 -3.19 -12.69 4.93
C GLN A 6 -3.61 -13.95 4.17
N ASP A 7 -4.43 -13.80 3.12
CA ASP A 7 -4.72 -14.87 2.16
C ASP A 7 -4.63 -14.23 0.77
N VAL A 8 -3.49 -14.42 0.08
CA VAL A 8 -3.25 -13.92 -1.28
C VAL A 8 -3.23 -15.12 -2.20
N LYS A 9 -4.26 -15.27 -3.05
CA LYS A 9 -4.30 -16.30 -4.08
C LYS A 9 -3.82 -15.72 -5.42
N PRO A 10 -2.79 -16.29 -6.05
CA PRO A 10 -2.27 -15.80 -7.31
C PRO A 10 -3.04 -16.44 -8.47
N THR A 11 -3.84 -15.65 -9.18
CA THR A 11 -4.24 -16.05 -10.54
C THR A 11 -4.22 -14.89 -11.56
N ASP A 12 -4.23 -13.61 -11.16
CA ASP A 12 -4.00 -12.46 -12.06
C ASP A 12 -3.40 -11.23 -11.33
N LEU A 13 -2.26 -11.38 -10.63
CA LEU A 13 -1.40 -10.38 -9.94
C LEU A 13 -2.04 -9.16 -9.24
N ALA A 14 -3.35 -9.15 -8.99
CA ALA A 14 -4.03 -8.19 -8.14
C ALA A 14 -3.93 -8.68 -6.69
N ALA A 15 -3.67 -7.77 -5.76
CA ALA A 15 -3.63 -8.07 -4.33
C ALA A 15 -4.78 -7.35 -3.62
N GLU A 16 -5.44 -8.03 -2.70
CA GLU A 16 -6.43 -7.40 -1.82
C GLU A 16 -5.77 -7.11 -0.46
N LEU A 17 -5.94 -5.88 0.03
CA LEU A 17 -5.50 -5.46 1.35
C LEU A 17 -6.71 -5.22 2.23
N SER A 18 -6.79 -5.94 3.35
CA SER A 18 -7.73 -5.67 4.43
C SER A 18 -7.02 -4.89 5.53
N ILE A 19 -7.53 -3.71 5.86
CA ILE A 19 -6.90 -2.77 6.77
C ILE A 19 -7.89 -2.38 7.87
N ASP A 20 -7.52 -2.64 9.11
CA ASP A 20 -8.29 -2.19 10.27
C ASP A 20 -7.88 -0.76 10.65
N VAL A 21 -8.86 0.12 10.72
CA VAL A 21 -8.71 1.52 11.13
C VAL A 21 -9.47 1.77 12.41
N GLU A 22 -8.84 2.46 13.35
CA GLU A 22 -9.43 2.89 14.62
C GLU A 22 -9.31 4.41 14.75
N ASN A 23 -10.43 5.07 15.06
CA ASN A 23 -10.43 6.47 15.47
C ASN A 23 -10.42 6.54 17.00
N GLN A 24 -9.32 6.99 17.60
CA GLN A 24 -9.18 7.12 19.05
C GLN A 24 -9.56 8.53 19.57
N LYS A 25 -10.15 9.38 18.73
CA LYS A 25 -10.55 10.75 19.06
C LYS A 25 -12.00 10.79 19.57
N ALA A 26 -12.32 11.83 20.32
CA ALA A 26 -13.66 12.08 20.86
C ALA A 26 -14.67 12.64 19.82
N VAL A 27 -14.22 12.82 18.58
CA VAL A 27 -15.01 13.35 17.47
C VAL A 27 -14.94 12.41 16.27
N ASP A 28 -16.00 12.38 15.49
CA ASP A 28 -16.04 11.65 14.22
C ASP A 28 -15.00 12.25 13.27
N THR A 29 -14.46 11.44 12.38
CA THR A 29 -13.40 11.88 11.46
C THR A 29 -13.59 11.27 10.08
N ASP A 30 -13.37 12.11 9.07
CA ASP A 30 -13.14 11.69 7.70
C ASP A 30 -11.63 11.73 7.43
N ASP A 31 -11.09 10.63 6.93
CA ASP A 31 -9.69 10.53 6.54
C ASP A 31 -9.55 9.84 5.17
N VAL A 32 -8.38 9.97 4.56
CA VAL A 32 -8.05 9.29 3.29
C VAL A 32 -6.96 8.27 3.55
N LEU A 33 -7.35 6.99 3.56
CA LEU A 33 -6.43 5.88 3.61
C LEU A 33 -5.70 5.78 2.26
N GLN A 34 -4.38 5.76 2.28
CA GLN A 34 -3.50 5.76 1.11
C GLN A 34 -2.58 4.55 1.18
N VAL A 35 -2.35 3.93 0.03
CA VAL A 35 -1.39 2.83 -0.15
C VAL A 35 -0.40 3.23 -1.22
N TYR A 36 0.87 3.22 -0.85
CA TYR A 36 1.99 3.44 -1.75
C TYR A 36 2.77 2.15 -1.95
N ILE A 37 3.46 2.02 -3.08
CA ILE A 37 4.34 0.90 -3.37
C ILE A 37 5.72 1.39 -3.80
N LYS A 38 6.76 0.67 -3.37
CA LYS A 38 8.14 0.85 -3.82
C LYS A 38 8.73 -0.49 -4.23
N CYS A 39 9.16 -0.60 -5.49
CA CYS A 39 10.03 -1.68 -5.96
C CYS A 39 11.48 -1.39 -5.52
N LYS A 40 12.18 -2.40 -5.00
CA LYS A 40 13.52 -2.26 -4.42
C LYS A 40 14.64 -2.74 -5.34
N ASP A 41 14.31 -3.51 -6.36
CA ASP A 41 15.25 -4.33 -7.12
C ASP A 41 15.13 -4.20 -8.65
N SER A 42 14.42 -3.18 -9.14
CA SER A 42 14.32 -2.85 -10.57
C SER A 42 15.08 -1.56 -10.91
N GLU A 43 15.78 -1.56 -12.05
CA GLU A 43 16.40 -0.37 -12.63
C GLU A 43 15.38 0.64 -13.19
N PHE A 44 14.20 0.15 -13.59
CA PHE A 44 13.09 0.97 -14.09
C PHE A 44 12.15 1.43 -12.95
N ALA A 45 12.46 1.08 -11.71
CA ALA A 45 11.68 1.51 -10.55
C ALA A 45 11.70 3.04 -10.42
N VAL A 46 10.54 3.62 -10.17
CA VAL A 46 10.42 5.04 -9.82
C VAL A 46 11.34 5.39 -8.65
N ARG A 47 11.93 6.60 -8.66
CA ARG A 47 12.88 7.04 -7.62
C ARG A 47 12.28 6.98 -6.20
N ASN A 48 11.07 7.48 -6.05
CA ASN A 48 10.32 7.46 -4.78
C ASN A 48 9.29 6.32 -4.78
N HIS A 49 8.41 6.30 -3.80
CA HIS A 49 7.23 5.43 -3.80
C HIS A 49 6.14 6.00 -4.73
N LYS A 50 5.24 5.16 -5.24
CA LYS A 50 4.10 5.58 -6.07
C LYS A 50 2.79 5.21 -5.38
N LEU A 51 1.79 6.08 -5.43
CA LEU A 51 0.44 5.80 -4.91
C LEU A 51 -0.21 4.72 -5.79
N CYS A 52 -0.70 3.64 -5.20
CA CYS A 52 -1.34 2.54 -5.91
C CYS A 52 -2.82 2.33 -5.56
N ALA A 53 -3.25 2.72 -4.36
CA ALA A 53 -4.67 2.72 -3.99
C ALA A 53 -4.94 3.79 -2.94
N PHE A 54 -6.19 4.27 -2.89
CA PHE A 54 -6.66 5.15 -1.83
C PHE A 54 -8.17 5.02 -1.65
N LYS A 55 -8.67 5.33 -0.45
CA LYS A 55 -10.11 5.36 -0.15
C LYS A 55 -10.40 6.34 0.97
N ARG A 56 -11.40 7.20 0.73
CA ARG A 56 -11.95 8.06 1.78
C ARG A 56 -12.77 7.20 2.73
N ILE A 57 -12.53 7.38 4.03
CA ILE A 57 -13.19 6.63 5.09
C ILE A 57 -13.81 7.61 6.07
N HIS A 58 -14.95 7.20 6.62
CA HIS A 58 -15.59 7.84 7.75
C HIS A 58 -15.50 6.88 8.93
N VAL A 59 -14.97 7.36 10.04
CA VAL A 59 -14.84 6.60 11.29
C VAL A 59 -15.42 7.42 12.43
N GLU A 60 -16.47 6.90 13.06
CA GLU A 60 -17.11 7.50 14.22
C GLU A 60 -16.10 7.66 15.37
N LYS A 61 -16.40 8.56 16.32
CA LYS A 61 -15.62 8.73 17.54
C LYS A 61 -15.44 7.38 18.26
N ASN A 62 -14.21 7.06 18.66
CA ASN A 62 -13.87 5.76 19.26
C ASN A 62 -14.24 4.53 18.40
N GLY A 63 -14.51 4.73 17.11
CA GLY A 63 -14.98 3.70 16.19
C GLY A 63 -13.85 2.88 15.57
N LYS A 64 -14.19 1.67 15.12
CA LYS A 64 -13.32 0.76 14.37
C LYS A 64 -13.97 0.34 13.08
N LYS A 65 -13.17 0.21 12.02
CA LYS A 65 -13.67 -0.20 10.70
C LYS A 65 -12.60 -0.97 9.92
N THR A 66 -13.01 -2.07 9.31
CA THR A 66 -12.18 -2.80 8.35
C THR A 66 -12.45 -2.29 6.94
N ILE A 67 -11.38 -1.98 6.21
CA ILE A 67 -11.42 -1.41 4.87
C ILE A 67 -10.69 -2.36 3.92
N SER A 68 -11.41 -2.86 2.91
CA SER A 68 -10.78 -3.55 1.78
C SER A 68 -10.39 -2.55 0.68
N LEU A 69 -9.17 -2.72 0.17
CA LEU A 69 -8.54 -2.00 -0.95
C LEU A 69 -7.93 -3.00 -1.92
N GLU A 70 -8.24 -2.84 -3.21
CA GLU A 70 -7.63 -3.60 -4.29
C GLU A 70 -6.36 -2.90 -4.80
N ILE A 71 -5.25 -3.63 -4.86
CA ILE A 71 -4.00 -3.22 -5.49
C ILE A 71 -3.92 -3.92 -6.85
N LYS A 72 -4.12 -3.14 -7.92
CA LYS A 72 -4.08 -3.64 -9.30
C LYS A 72 -2.70 -4.16 -9.68
N ALA A 73 -2.64 -5.16 -10.55
CA ALA A 73 -1.40 -5.73 -11.08
C ALA A 73 -0.42 -4.68 -11.65
N ASP A 74 -0.94 -3.64 -12.31
CA ASP A 74 -0.18 -2.51 -12.83
C ASP A 74 0.66 -1.77 -11.78
N ALA A 75 0.24 -1.82 -10.51
CA ALA A 75 0.99 -1.22 -9.40
C ALA A 75 2.34 -1.91 -9.21
N PHE A 76 2.48 -3.17 -9.59
CA PHE A 76 3.74 -3.93 -9.49
C PHE A 76 4.61 -3.80 -10.75
N MET A 77 4.09 -3.24 -11.84
CA MET A 77 4.84 -3.07 -13.08
C MET A 77 5.61 -1.76 -13.14
N ASN A 78 6.75 -1.77 -13.83
CA ASN A 78 7.57 -0.60 -14.15
C ASN A 78 7.55 -0.33 -15.66
N VAL A 79 7.84 0.90 -16.08
CA VAL A 79 7.88 1.28 -17.50
C VAL A 79 9.33 1.33 -17.96
N ASN A 80 9.68 0.50 -18.94
CA ASN A 80 11.03 0.50 -19.51
C ASN A 80 11.24 1.62 -20.54
N GLU A 81 12.46 1.76 -21.05
CA GLU A 81 12.84 2.79 -22.04
C GLU A 81 12.04 2.74 -23.35
N LYS A 82 11.45 1.56 -23.68
CA LYS A 82 10.59 1.38 -24.85
C LYS A 82 9.14 1.79 -24.59
N GLY A 83 8.84 2.36 -23.41
CA GLY A 83 7.50 2.74 -23.00
C GLY A 83 6.59 1.55 -22.67
N LYS A 84 7.16 0.35 -22.47
CA LYS A 84 6.38 -0.86 -22.15
C LYS A 84 6.36 -1.13 -20.66
N ARG A 85 5.20 -1.56 -20.16
CA ARG A 85 5.05 -2.07 -18.80
C ARG A 85 5.66 -3.46 -18.69
N VAL A 86 6.53 -3.65 -17.71
CA VAL A 86 7.23 -4.90 -17.42
C VAL A 86 7.15 -5.19 -15.93
N LEU A 87 7.03 -6.46 -15.58
CA LEU A 87 7.18 -6.95 -14.22
C LEU A 87 8.61 -7.46 -14.06
N ASP A 88 9.50 -6.59 -13.61
CA ASP A 88 10.94 -6.87 -13.54
C ASP A 88 11.50 -6.83 -12.10
N GLY A 89 10.73 -6.30 -11.15
CA GLY A 89 11.05 -6.38 -9.72
C GLY A 89 10.42 -7.59 -9.04
N LYS A 90 11.06 -8.08 -7.98
CA LYS A 90 10.61 -9.17 -7.11
C LYS A 90 10.36 -8.70 -5.69
N ASP A 91 11.10 -7.69 -5.23
CA ASP A 91 11.01 -7.16 -3.87
C ASP A 91 10.29 -5.81 -3.84
N TYR A 92 9.12 -5.79 -3.19
CA TYR A 92 8.29 -4.61 -3.05
C TYR A 92 8.02 -4.31 -1.58
N VAL A 93 7.80 -3.03 -1.27
CA VAL A 93 7.26 -2.59 0.02
C VAL A 93 6.01 -1.79 -0.24
N LEU A 94 4.90 -2.22 0.37
CA LEU A 94 3.67 -1.44 0.45
C LEU A 94 3.72 -0.58 1.72
N TYR A 95 3.35 0.69 1.58
CA TYR A 95 3.23 1.64 2.69
C TYR A 95 1.76 2.01 2.83
N VAL A 96 1.16 1.73 3.98
CA VAL A 96 -0.25 1.99 4.27
C VAL A 96 -0.35 3.05 5.35
N GLY A 97 -1.07 4.15 5.07
CA GLY A 97 -1.23 5.22 6.05
C GLY A 97 -2.15 6.34 5.57
N PHE A 98 -2.12 7.46 6.27
CA PHE A 98 -2.93 8.65 5.96
C PHE A 98 -2.12 9.79 5.34
N SER A 99 -0.82 9.55 5.13
CA SER A 99 0.11 10.46 4.47
C SER A 99 1.06 9.68 3.57
N GLN A 100 1.80 10.43 2.75
CA GLN A 100 2.89 9.89 1.97
C GLN A 100 3.99 9.35 2.90
N PRO A 101 4.67 8.23 2.58
CA PRO A 101 5.74 7.65 3.38
C PRO A 101 7.06 8.42 3.18
N ASP A 102 7.07 9.69 3.58
CA ASP A 102 8.24 10.57 3.56
C ASP A 102 8.58 11.10 4.97
N ALA A 103 9.84 11.47 5.15
CA ALA A 103 10.37 11.88 6.45
C ALA A 103 9.69 13.15 6.99
N VAL A 104 9.26 14.07 6.13
CA VAL A 104 8.61 15.32 6.53
C VAL A 104 7.21 15.02 7.06
N SER A 105 6.45 14.17 6.37
CA SER A 105 5.14 13.70 6.80
C SER A 105 5.20 12.99 8.16
N VAL A 106 6.19 12.12 8.38
CA VAL A 106 6.38 11.46 9.68
C VAL A 106 6.73 12.47 10.77
N ALA A 107 7.61 13.42 10.50
CA ALA A 107 8.01 14.44 11.48
C ALA A 107 6.85 15.37 11.86
N LEU A 108 5.99 15.74 10.92
CA LEU A 108 4.87 16.66 11.16
C LEU A 108 3.65 15.97 11.79
N THR A 109 3.37 14.72 11.41
CA THR A 109 2.19 14.00 11.90
C THR A 109 2.47 13.15 13.13
N GLY A 110 3.73 12.75 13.36
CA GLY A 110 4.10 11.77 14.37
C GLY A 110 3.65 10.34 14.07
N HIS A 111 3.11 10.08 12.87
CA HIS A 111 2.58 8.77 12.48
C HIS A 111 3.48 8.15 11.41
N GLN A 112 3.98 6.94 11.68
CA GLN A 112 4.68 6.15 10.68
C GLN A 112 3.67 5.31 9.87
N PRO A 113 3.84 5.24 8.54
CA PRO A 113 3.05 4.34 7.71
C PRO A 113 3.39 2.88 8.06
N PHE A 114 2.41 2.00 7.95
CA PHE A 114 2.64 0.56 8.05
C PHE A 114 3.40 0.08 6.82
N GLU A 115 4.51 -0.61 7.02
CA GLU A 115 5.30 -1.21 5.95
C GLU A 115 4.98 -2.69 5.82
N ILE A 116 4.59 -3.13 4.63
CA ILE A 116 4.27 -4.52 4.31
C ILE A 116 5.23 -4.97 3.21
N PRO A 117 6.24 -5.80 3.51
CA PRO A 117 7.09 -6.38 2.48
C PRO A 117 6.30 -7.38 1.65
N VAL A 118 6.42 -7.28 0.33
CA VAL A 118 5.75 -8.15 -0.64
C VAL A 118 6.79 -8.71 -1.59
N LYS A 119 6.79 -10.03 -1.75
CA LYS A 119 7.62 -10.73 -2.71
C LYS A 119 6.76 -11.28 -3.85
N ILE A 120 7.21 -11.05 -5.07
CA ILE A 120 6.61 -11.64 -6.26
C ILE A 120 7.58 -12.70 -6.79
N GLU A 121 7.19 -13.95 -6.67
CA GLU A 121 7.87 -15.06 -7.33
C GLU A 121 7.23 -15.25 -8.71
N ALA A 122 8.06 -15.30 -9.75
CA ALA A 122 7.57 -15.68 -11.07
C ALA A 122 7.07 -17.13 -10.98
N LEU A 123 5.82 -17.37 -11.41
CA LEU A 123 5.35 -18.73 -11.65
C LEU A 123 6.22 -19.34 -12.76
N THR A 124 7.24 -20.09 -12.36
CA THR A 124 7.98 -20.96 -13.27
C THR A 124 6.99 -21.99 -13.80
N LYS A 125 6.65 -21.88 -15.08
CA LYS A 125 5.87 -22.90 -15.81
C LYS A 125 6.66 -24.18 -15.93
#